data_AF-J3MXL8-F1
#
_entry.id   AF-J3MXL8-F1
#
_cell.length_a   1.000
_cell.length_b   1.000
_cell.length_c   1.000
_cell.angle_alpha   90.00
_cell.angle_beta   90.00
_cell.angle_gamma   90.00
#
_symmetry.space_group_name_H-M   'P 1'
#
loop_
_entity.id
_entity.type
_entity.pdbx_description
1 polymer ?
#
loop_
_entity_poly.entity_id
_entity_poly.type
_entity_poly.pdbx_seq_one_letter_code
_entity_poly.pdbx_strand_id
1 'polypeptide(L)'
;MSLPPPRLLLCVAAAALHASMAEQPSSSSQQAAAAAAAAPVPTFMFRWHENRAAFRAGETAVVMIKALDLPDWGEARRSMTFTATVNGRRGNSTYITDVAAHLEGEPDTWNLTFVPLRADGFVVLTGEERFDVGPLDIAKSTCSWK
;
A
#
# COMPACT_ATOMS: atom_id res chain seq x y z
N MET A 1 66.91 27.80 17.92
CA MET A 1 66.53 26.62 17.11
C MET A 1 66.50 25.42 18.06
N SER A 2 65.56 24.50 18.16
CA SER A 2 64.20 24.29 17.63
C SER A 2 63.62 23.12 18.46
N LEU A 3 62.41 23.32 18.99
CA LEU A 3 61.33 22.42 19.46
C LEU A 3 61.56 20.93 19.90
N PRO A 4 60.85 20.49 20.98
CA PRO A 4 60.69 19.10 21.44
C PRO A 4 59.41 18.40 20.84
N PRO A 5 59.09 17.12 21.19
CA PRO A 5 58.44 16.09 20.34
C PRO A 5 56.88 16.11 20.33
N PRO A 6 56.20 15.22 19.54
CA PRO A 6 54.81 15.45 19.14
C PRO A 6 53.75 14.89 20.11
N ARG A 7 52.87 15.80 20.51
CA ARG A 7 51.39 15.75 20.49
C ARG A 7 50.68 14.45 20.89
N LEU A 8 50.34 14.35 22.18
CA LEU A 8 49.00 13.92 22.60
C LEU A 8 48.03 15.08 22.36
N LEU A 9 46.94 14.85 21.63
CA LEU A 9 45.79 15.76 21.64
C LEU A 9 44.51 14.94 21.77
N LEU A 10 44.16 14.73 23.04
CA LEU A 10 42.85 14.37 23.54
C LEU A 10 41.90 15.52 23.19
N CYS A 11 41.09 15.37 22.14
CA CYS A 11 40.08 16.37 21.80
C CYS A 11 38.90 16.27 22.77
N VAL A 12 38.90 17.12 23.79
CA VAL A 12 37.72 17.45 24.59
C VAL A 12 37.10 18.70 23.99
N ALA A 13 35.82 18.63 23.61
CA ALA A 13 34.94 19.80 23.59
C ALA A 13 33.49 19.34 23.72
N ALA A 14 32.93 19.57 24.90
CA ALA A 14 31.51 19.51 25.18
C ALA A 14 30.95 20.95 25.28
N ALA A 15 29.62 21.04 25.10
CA ALA A 15 28.70 22.19 25.28
C ALA A 15 28.58 23.15 24.07
N ALA A 16 27.53 23.07 23.25
CA ALA A 16 26.09 23.35 23.49
C ALA A 16 25.74 24.84 23.43
N LEU A 17 25.07 25.26 22.34
CA LEU A 17 23.77 25.96 22.33
C LEU A 17 23.45 26.34 20.87
N HIS A 18 22.32 25.88 20.34
CA HIS A 18 21.33 26.67 19.61
C HIS A 18 20.07 25.80 19.48
N ALA A 19 18.93 26.40 19.80
CA ALA A 19 17.64 25.77 19.99
C ALA A 19 17.20 24.92 18.80
N SER A 20 16.87 23.66 19.05
CA SER A 20 15.91 22.94 18.23
C SER A 20 15.16 21.98 19.15
N MET A 21 13.98 22.40 19.57
CA MET A 21 12.95 21.48 20.04
C MET A 21 12.48 20.67 18.83
N ALA A 22 13.30 19.71 18.40
CA ALA A 22 12.81 18.57 17.64
C ALA A 22 12.62 17.47 18.68
N GLU A 23 11.38 17.09 18.94
CA GLU A 23 11.05 15.88 19.68
C GLU A 23 11.91 14.74 19.11
N GLN A 24 12.86 14.28 19.92
CA GLN A 24 13.62 13.07 19.61
C GLN A 24 12.60 11.94 19.54
N PRO A 25 12.41 11.27 18.39
CA PRO A 25 11.48 10.16 18.31
C PRO A 25 11.91 9.14 19.37
N SER A 26 11.01 8.89 20.32
CA SER A 26 11.22 7.93 21.39
C SER A 26 11.54 6.57 20.77
N SER A 27 12.44 5.81 21.39
CA SER A 27 12.82 4.47 20.92
C SER A 27 11.62 3.56 20.67
N SER A 28 10.50 3.78 21.35
CA SER A 28 9.21 3.13 21.10
C SER A 28 8.62 3.44 19.71
N SER A 29 8.72 4.68 19.23
CA SER A 29 8.24 5.09 17.90
C SER A 29 9.11 4.53 16.76
N GLN A 30 10.43 4.45 16.94
CA GLN A 30 11.33 3.76 16.00
C GLN A 30 11.12 2.24 16.02
N GLN A 31 10.92 1.63 17.18
CA GLN A 31 10.62 0.20 17.30
C GLN A 31 9.26 -0.16 16.69
N ALA A 32 8.24 0.70 16.85
CA ALA A 32 6.92 0.51 16.25
C ALA A 32 6.95 0.68 14.72
N ALA A 33 7.72 1.65 14.20
CA ALA A 33 7.92 1.82 12.77
C ALA A 33 8.71 0.64 12.15
N ALA A 34 9.74 0.14 12.85
CA ALA A 34 10.49 -1.03 12.42
C ALA A 34 9.67 -2.33 12.50
N ALA A 35 8.82 -2.48 13.52
CA ALA A 35 7.90 -3.60 13.63
C ALA A 35 6.79 -3.56 12.56
N ALA A 36 6.28 -2.37 12.23
CA ALA A 36 5.35 -2.17 11.12
C ALA A 36 5.99 -2.44 9.76
N ALA A 37 7.30 -2.16 9.61
CA ALA A 37 8.08 -2.50 8.41
C ALA A 37 8.45 -3.99 8.31
N ALA A 38 8.41 -4.73 9.43
CA ALA A 38 8.73 -6.16 9.50
C ALA A 38 7.50 -7.08 9.45
N ALA A 39 6.30 -6.49 9.41
CA ALA A 39 5.05 -7.22 9.23
C ALA A 39 5.04 -7.91 7.85
N PRO A 40 4.96 -9.24 7.76
CA PRO A 40 4.82 -9.93 6.48
C PRO A 40 3.65 -9.36 5.66
N VAL A 41 3.92 -9.09 4.38
CA VAL A 41 2.91 -8.73 3.39
C VAL A 41 2.02 -9.95 3.16
N PRO A 42 0.70 -9.85 3.34
CA PRO A 42 -0.18 -10.96 3.01
C PRO A 42 -0.18 -11.22 1.50
N THR A 43 -0.24 -12.49 1.14
CA THR A 43 -0.54 -12.95 -0.21
C THR A 43 -2.03 -12.76 -0.48
N PHE A 44 -2.36 -12.14 -1.61
CA PHE A 44 -3.75 -11.90 -2.02
C PHE A 44 -4.14 -12.71 -3.26
N MET A 45 -5.37 -13.22 -3.24
CA MET A 45 -6.07 -13.76 -4.39
C MET A 45 -7.11 -12.74 -4.87
N PHE A 46 -7.20 -12.57 -6.18
CA PHE A 46 -8.15 -11.66 -6.82
C PHE A 46 -9.00 -12.42 -7.84
N ARG A 47 -10.31 -12.15 -7.85
CA ARG A 47 -11.21 -12.68 -8.88
C ARG A 47 -12.38 -11.75 -9.11
N TRP A 48 -12.95 -11.81 -10.31
CA TRP A 48 -14.21 -11.15 -10.59
C TRP A 48 -15.34 -11.78 -9.78
N HIS A 49 -16.21 -10.95 -9.21
CA HIS A 49 -17.46 -11.42 -8.62
C HIS A 49 -18.26 -12.21 -9.66
N GLU A 50 -18.83 -13.36 -9.25
CA GLU A 50 -19.55 -14.29 -10.14
C GLU A 50 -18.79 -14.74 -11.40
N ASN A 51 -17.45 -14.65 -11.42
CA ASN A 51 -16.61 -14.89 -12.60
C ASN A 51 -17.00 -14.01 -13.81
N ARG A 52 -17.63 -12.86 -13.56
CA ARG A 52 -18.09 -11.95 -14.60
C ARG A 52 -16.98 -10.99 -15.00
N ALA A 53 -16.44 -11.17 -16.20
CA ALA A 53 -15.39 -10.30 -16.76
C ALA A 53 -15.91 -9.32 -17.84
N ALA A 54 -17.24 -9.17 -17.95
CA ALA A 54 -17.86 -8.27 -18.92
C ALA A 54 -18.94 -7.41 -18.26
N PHE A 55 -18.81 -6.10 -18.41
CA PHE A 55 -19.65 -5.10 -17.75
C PHE A 55 -20.19 -4.12 -18.78
N ARG A 56 -21.30 -3.45 -18.49
CA ARG A 56 -21.72 -2.29 -19.29
C ARG A 56 -21.09 -1.02 -18.75
N ALA A 57 -20.81 -0.04 -19.60
CA ALA A 57 -20.46 1.29 -19.11
C ALA A 57 -21.60 1.83 -18.21
N GLY A 58 -21.26 2.34 -17.04
CA GLY A 58 -22.19 2.77 -16.00
C GLY A 58 -22.65 1.67 -15.03
N GLU A 59 -22.29 0.41 -15.26
CA GLU A 59 -22.57 -0.70 -14.33
C GLU A 59 -21.49 -0.82 -13.25
N THR A 60 -21.84 -1.25 -12.04
CA THR A 60 -20.84 -1.54 -11.02
C THR A 60 -20.12 -2.85 -11.32
N ALA A 61 -18.80 -2.78 -11.47
CA ALA A 61 -17.91 -3.92 -11.51
C ALA A 61 -17.39 -4.23 -10.10
N VAL A 62 -17.20 -5.52 -9.80
CA VAL A 62 -16.77 -5.99 -8.49
C VAL A 62 -15.64 -7.00 -8.63
N VAL A 63 -14.51 -6.71 -7.99
CA VAL A 63 -13.38 -7.62 -7.81
C VAL A 63 -13.38 -8.08 -6.35
N MET A 64 -13.52 -9.38 -6.14
CA MET A 64 -13.38 -10.01 -4.84
C MET A 64 -11.90 -10.27 -4.55
N ILE A 65 -11.47 -9.89 -3.35
CA ILE A 65 -10.10 -9.96 -2.87
C ILE A 65 -10.10 -10.81 -1.62
N LYS A 66 -9.24 -11.82 -1.58
CA LYS A 66 -9.08 -12.69 -0.42
C LYS A 66 -7.61 -12.77 -0.01
N ALA A 67 -7.31 -12.46 1.24
CA ALA A 67 -5.99 -12.72 1.80
C ALA A 67 -5.84 -14.21 2.14
N LEU A 68 -4.69 -14.80 1.83
CA LEU A 68 -4.46 -16.25 2.00
C LEU A 68 -3.74 -16.59 3.30
N ASP A 69 -3.01 -15.64 3.85
CA ASP A 69 -2.10 -15.78 4.99
C ASP A 69 -2.17 -14.53 5.89
N LEU A 70 -3.36 -13.95 6.01
CA LEU A 70 -3.60 -12.79 6.87
C LEU A 70 -3.41 -13.17 8.35
N PRO A 71 -2.43 -12.59 9.07
CA PRO A 71 -2.31 -12.81 10.50
C PRO A 71 -3.52 -12.24 11.24
N ASP A 72 -3.70 -12.64 12.51
CA ASP A 72 -4.77 -12.14 13.37
C ASP A 72 -4.49 -10.69 13.84
N TRP A 73 -4.48 -9.76 12.88
CA TRP A 73 -4.14 -8.35 13.05
C TRP A 73 -5.36 -7.49 12.76
N GLY A 74 -6.27 -7.42 13.74
CA GLY A 74 -7.55 -6.72 13.60
C GLY A 74 -7.46 -5.25 13.14
N GLU A 75 -6.38 -4.53 13.43
CA GLU A 75 -6.14 -3.17 12.90
C GLU A 75 -5.45 -3.15 11.54
N ALA A 76 -4.51 -4.06 11.27
CA ALA A 76 -3.84 -4.13 9.97
C ALA A 76 -4.84 -4.42 8.84
N ARG A 77 -5.83 -5.30 9.11
CA ARG A 77 -6.96 -5.57 8.23
C ARG A 77 -7.76 -4.32 7.90
N ARG A 78 -8.15 -3.55 8.92
CA ARG A 78 -8.98 -2.34 8.76
C ARG A 78 -8.26 -1.19 8.09
N SER A 79 -6.93 -1.22 8.06
CA SER A 79 -6.10 -0.23 7.39
C SER A 79 -5.73 -0.62 5.96
N MET A 80 -6.16 -1.79 5.45
CA MET A 80 -5.89 -2.18 4.06
C MET A 80 -6.73 -1.38 3.09
N THR A 81 -6.05 -0.77 2.13
CA THR A 81 -6.66 0.01 1.07
C THR A 81 -6.33 -0.65 -0.25
N PHE A 82 -7.38 -1.03 -1.00
CA PHE A 82 -7.22 -1.59 -2.34
C PHE A 82 -7.60 -0.57 -3.40
N THR A 83 -6.89 -0.63 -4.52
CA THR A 83 -7.10 0.28 -5.64
C THR A 83 -7.17 -0.48 -6.96
N ALA A 84 -7.75 0.16 -7.97
CA ALA A 84 -7.77 -0.30 -9.35
C ALA A 84 -6.99 0.67 -10.22
N THR A 85 -6.17 0.15 -11.13
CA THR A 85 -5.46 0.93 -12.14
C THR A 85 -5.87 0.46 -13.53
N VAL A 86 -6.33 1.40 -14.36
CA VAL A 86 -6.75 1.15 -15.73
C VAL A 86 -5.96 2.06 -16.66
N ASN A 87 -5.28 1.49 -17.65
CA ASN A 87 -4.40 2.20 -18.58
C ASN A 87 -3.40 3.15 -17.87
N GLY A 88 -2.81 2.66 -16.76
CA GLY A 88 -1.85 3.43 -15.95
C GLY A 88 -2.46 4.53 -15.07
N ARG A 89 -3.79 4.69 -15.05
CA ARG A 89 -4.48 5.63 -14.16
C ARG A 89 -5.06 4.90 -12.96
N ARG A 90 -4.51 5.17 -11.78
CA ARG A 90 -4.93 4.61 -10.49
C ARG A 90 -6.16 5.34 -9.95
N GLY A 91 -7.13 4.59 -9.43
CA GLY A 91 -8.33 5.12 -8.81
C GLY A 91 -9.27 5.83 -9.80
N ASN A 92 -10.09 6.74 -9.27
CA ASN A 92 -11.03 7.53 -10.06
C ASN A 92 -10.30 8.30 -11.17
N SER A 93 -10.79 8.14 -12.41
CA SER A 93 -10.15 8.67 -13.60
C SER A 93 -11.15 8.82 -14.75
N THR A 94 -10.65 9.05 -15.96
CA THR A 94 -11.50 9.08 -17.16
C THR A 94 -11.98 7.69 -17.58
N TYR A 95 -11.45 6.60 -17.00
CA TYR A 95 -11.85 5.22 -17.32
C TYR A 95 -12.85 4.63 -16.33
N ILE A 96 -12.69 4.93 -15.04
CA ILE A 96 -13.48 4.37 -13.95
C ILE A 96 -13.78 5.44 -12.90
N THR A 97 -14.91 5.31 -12.22
CA THR A 97 -15.29 6.13 -11.05
C THR A 97 -15.71 5.23 -9.90
N ASP A 98 -16.00 5.85 -8.75
CA ASP A 98 -16.57 5.22 -7.56
C ASP A 98 -15.73 4.04 -7.08
N VAL A 99 -14.40 4.17 -7.17
CA VAL A 99 -13.46 3.17 -6.69
C VAL A 99 -13.53 3.11 -5.17
N ALA A 100 -14.00 1.99 -4.63
CA ALA A 100 -14.12 1.77 -3.20
C ALA A 100 -13.89 0.32 -2.82
N ALA A 101 -13.04 0.11 -1.82
CA ALA A 101 -12.82 -1.20 -1.19
C ALA A 101 -13.62 -1.29 0.11
N HIS A 102 -14.31 -2.40 0.32
CA HIS A 102 -15.07 -2.66 1.54
C HIS A 102 -14.92 -4.10 2.00
N LEU A 103 -14.98 -4.32 3.31
CA LEU A 103 -15.00 -5.67 3.88
C LEU A 103 -16.29 -6.39 3.48
N GLU A 104 -16.20 -7.69 3.20
CA GLU A 104 -17.36 -8.49 2.84
C GLU A 104 -17.31 -9.86 3.53
N GLY A 105 -18.37 -10.17 4.29
CA GLY A 105 -18.56 -11.47 4.92
C GLY A 105 -17.40 -11.86 5.84
N GLU A 106 -16.52 -12.71 5.32
CA GLU A 106 -15.40 -13.33 6.03
C GLU A 106 -14.33 -12.32 6.47
N PRO A 107 -13.54 -12.66 7.51
CA PRO A 107 -12.56 -11.73 8.07
C PRO A 107 -11.38 -11.42 7.15
N ASP A 108 -11.15 -12.20 6.11
CA ASP A 108 -10.02 -12.11 5.19
C ASP A 108 -10.44 -11.67 3.77
N THR A 109 -11.66 -11.14 3.62
CA THR A 109 -12.28 -10.88 2.33
C THR A 109 -12.72 -9.42 2.17
N TRP A 110 -12.43 -8.86 0.99
CA TRP A 110 -12.84 -7.52 0.56
C TRP A 110 -13.47 -7.58 -0.83
N ASN A 111 -14.35 -6.62 -1.10
CA ASN A 111 -14.77 -6.27 -2.45
C ASN A 111 -14.21 -4.91 -2.83
N LEU A 112 -13.54 -4.87 -3.98
CA LEU A 112 -13.21 -3.64 -4.68
C LEU A 112 -14.26 -3.39 -5.76
N THR A 113 -14.99 -2.31 -5.59
CA THR A 113 -16.03 -1.85 -6.51
C THR A 113 -15.53 -0.65 -7.31
N PHE A 114 -16.00 -0.54 -8.54
CA PHE A 114 -15.84 0.65 -9.38
C PHE A 114 -16.87 0.62 -10.52
N VAL A 115 -17.11 1.78 -11.13
CA VAL A 115 -18.01 1.94 -12.26
C VAL A 115 -17.20 2.28 -13.51
N PRO A 116 -17.21 1.44 -14.55
CA PRO A 116 -16.58 1.76 -15.83
C PRO A 116 -17.32 2.87 -16.57
N LEU A 117 -16.58 3.83 -17.12
CA LEU A 117 -17.14 5.00 -17.79
C LEU A 117 -17.18 4.88 -19.32
N ARG A 118 -16.51 3.89 -19.90
CA ARG A 118 -16.35 3.73 -21.35
C ARG A 118 -16.58 2.27 -21.77
N ALA A 119 -16.95 2.04 -23.03
CA ALA A 119 -17.02 0.70 -23.59
C ALA A 119 -15.72 0.43 -24.39
N ASP A 120 -14.90 -0.53 -23.93
CA ASP A 120 -13.70 -1.03 -24.60
C ASP A 120 -13.17 -2.31 -23.90
N GLY A 121 -12.12 -2.92 -24.44
CA GLY A 121 -11.32 -3.93 -23.73
C GLY A 121 -10.26 -3.28 -22.85
N PHE A 122 -10.33 -3.51 -21.53
CA PHE A 122 -9.37 -2.96 -20.57
C PHE A 122 -8.66 -4.03 -19.77
N VAL A 123 -7.42 -3.72 -19.42
CA VAL A 123 -6.69 -4.43 -18.37
C VAL A 123 -6.85 -3.64 -17.08
N VAL A 124 -7.37 -4.30 -16.06
CA VAL A 124 -7.44 -3.77 -14.69
C VAL A 124 -6.31 -4.40 -13.89
N LEU A 125 -5.53 -3.54 -13.23
CA LEU A 125 -4.53 -3.92 -12.24
C LEU A 125 -5.11 -3.63 -10.85
N THR A 126 -5.21 -4.64 -9.99
CA THR A 126 -5.71 -4.49 -8.63
C THR A 126 -4.62 -4.82 -7.63
N GLY A 127 -4.46 -3.99 -6.60
CA GLY A 127 -3.45 -4.20 -5.55
C GLY A 127 -3.76 -3.40 -4.28
N GLU A 128 -2.99 -3.65 -3.23
CA GLU A 128 -3.05 -2.94 -1.95
C GLU A 128 -2.04 -1.78 -1.94
N GLU A 129 -2.43 -0.62 -1.42
CA GLU A 129 -1.67 0.64 -1.57
C GLU A 129 -0.31 0.65 -0.85
N ARG A 130 -0.17 -0.04 0.28
CA ARG A 130 1.06 -0.09 1.08
C ARG A 130 2.10 -1.04 0.49
N PHE A 131 1.67 -1.99 -0.33
CA PHE A 131 2.52 -3.06 -0.87
C PHE A 131 2.76 -2.96 -2.39
N ASP A 132 2.47 -1.83 -3.02
CA ASP A 132 2.62 -1.57 -4.45
C ASP A 132 4.11 -1.50 -4.93
N VAL A 133 5.00 -2.29 -4.32
CA VAL A 133 6.46 -2.29 -4.50
C VAL A 133 6.96 -3.54 -5.26
N GLY A 134 6.08 -4.43 -5.74
CA GLY A 134 6.51 -5.62 -6.49
C GLY A 134 5.46 -6.32 -7.36
N PRO A 135 5.88 -7.23 -8.25
CA PRO A 135 4.99 -7.91 -9.22
C PRO A 135 3.98 -8.91 -8.62
N LEU A 136 4.15 -9.30 -7.36
CA LEU A 136 3.34 -10.36 -6.72
C LEU A 136 1.97 -9.87 -6.21
N ASP A 137 1.83 -8.57 -5.94
CA ASP A 137 0.66 -8.03 -5.24
C ASP A 137 -0.32 -7.30 -6.18
N ILE A 138 -0.05 -7.39 -7.49
CA ILE A 138 -0.86 -6.80 -8.55
C ILE A 138 -1.50 -7.91 -9.39
N ALA A 139 -2.81 -8.06 -9.29
CA ALA A 139 -3.55 -8.92 -10.20
C ALA A 139 -3.85 -8.20 -11.52
N LYS A 140 -3.44 -8.80 -12.62
CA LYS A 140 -3.78 -8.36 -13.98
C LYS A 140 -4.97 -9.14 -14.51
N SER A 141 -6.08 -8.46 -14.75
CA SER A 141 -7.28 -9.08 -15.34
C SER A 141 -7.75 -8.33 -16.58
N THR A 142 -8.09 -9.06 -17.64
CA THR A 142 -8.77 -8.49 -18.81
C THR A 142 -10.27 -8.44 -18.56
N CYS A 143 -10.91 -7.38 -19.01
CA CYS A 143 -12.37 -7.25 -18.99
C CYS A 143 -12.85 -6.50 -20.23
N SER A 144 -14.09 -6.77 -20.64
CA SER A 144 -14.75 -6.10 -21.77
C SER A 144 -15.89 -5.24 -21.25
N TRP A 145 -15.85 -3.96 -21.57
CA TRP A 145 -16.91 -3.02 -21.24
C TRP A 145 -17.75 -2.79 -22.50
N LYS A 146 -19.06 -3.02 -22.41
CA LYS A 146 -20.02 -2.95 -23.52
C LYS A 146 -20.94 -1.74 -23.42
#